data_AF-A0A654M662-F1
#
_entry.id   AF-A0A654M662-F1
#
_cell.length_a   1.000
_cell.length_b   1.000
_cell.length_c   1.000
_cell.angle_alpha   90.00
_cell.angle_beta   90.00
_cell.angle_gamma   90.00
#
_symmetry.space_group_name_H-M   'P 1'
#
loop_
_entity.id
_entity.type
_entity.pdbx_description
1 polymer ?
#
loop_
_entity_poly.entity_id
_entity_poly.type
_entity_poly.pdbx_seq_one_letter_code
_entity_poly.pdbx_strand_id
1 'polypeptide(L)'
;MILNLKVDLGNGYIHGIASNNQKSFKINIQEGSEIHMVIPEELQVNSKEGSIFFTTEAGYDISLQLSFKKLETDMILIYTDIDTLMKLAKDLPIQMEIK
;
A
#
# COMPACT_ATOMS: atom_id res chain seq x y z
N MET A 1 5.92 -10.51 0.21
CA MET A 1 5.33 -10.43 -1.15
C MET A 1 5.67 -9.07 -1.74
N ILE A 2 6.13 -9.01 -2.99
CA ILE A 2 6.52 -7.75 -3.65
C ILE A 2 5.51 -7.40 -4.74
N LEU A 3 5.08 -6.13 -4.79
CA LEU A 3 4.22 -5.56 -5.82
C LEU A 3 4.88 -4.28 -6.37
N ASN A 4 4.97 -4.18 -7.69
CA ASN A 4 5.36 -2.95 -8.38
C ASN A 4 4.18 -1.99 -8.40
N LEU A 5 4.46 -0.71 -8.16
CA LEU A 5 3.48 0.35 -8.05
C LEU A 5 3.59 1.30 -9.24
N LYS A 6 2.43 1.64 -9.81
CA LYS A 6 2.24 2.77 -10.72
C LYS A 6 1.15 3.61 -10.12
N VAL A 7 1.53 4.68 -9.43
CA VAL A 7 0.63 5.50 -8.64
C VAL A 7 0.76 6.98 -8.98
N ASP A 8 -0.31 7.71 -8.75
CA ASP A 8 -0.45 9.15 -8.95
C ASP A 8 -1.09 9.79 -7.72
N LEU A 9 -0.97 11.11 -7.63
CA LEU A 9 -1.61 11.92 -6.59
C LEU A 9 -3.07 12.20 -6.98
N GLY A 10 -3.99 11.80 -6.11
CA GLY A 10 -5.36 12.27 -6.08
C GLY A 10 -5.52 13.50 -5.18
N ASN A 11 -6.78 13.94 -4.99
CA ASN A 11 -7.08 15.05 -4.08
C ASN A 11 -7.05 14.57 -2.62
N GLY A 12 -5.86 14.51 -2.02
CA GLY A 12 -5.64 14.11 -0.63
C GLY A 12 -5.34 12.62 -0.41
N TYR A 13 -5.00 11.87 -1.47
CA TYR A 13 -4.65 10.46 -1.40
C TYR A 13 -3.73 10.08 -2.57
N ILE A 14 -3.14 8.89 -2.51
CA ILE A 14 -2.33 8.29 -3.59
C ILE A 14 -3.14 7.13 -4.17
N HIS A 15 -3.22 7.02 -5.49
CA HIS A 15 -3.95 5.91 -6.12
C HIS A 15 -3.25 5.38 -7.36
N GLY A 16 -3.59 4.16 -7.76
CA GLY A 16 -3.09 3.60 -9.00
C GLY A 16 -3.23 2.10 -9.05
N ILE A 17 -2.18 1.43 -9.53
CA ILE A 17 -2.12 -0.02 -9.70
C ILE A 17 -0.93 -0.59 -8.93
N ALA A 18 -1.19 -1.65 -8.18
CA ALA A 18 -0.18 -2.52 -7.58
C ALA A 18 -0.20 -3.88 -8.30
N SER A 19 0.95 -4.34 -8.80
CA SER A 19 0.99 -5.54 -9.64
C SER A 19 2.25 -6.37 -9.44
N ASN A 20 2.13 -7.67 -9.66
CA ASN A 20 3.24 -8.58 -9.84
C ASN A 20 3.08 -9.34 -11.17
N ASN A 21 3.92 -10.34 -11.42
CA ASN A 21 3.86 -11.15 -12.65
C ASN A 21 2.56 -11.97 -12.81
N GLN A 22 1.73 -12.07 -11.76
CA GLN A 22 0.53 -12.91 -11.74
C GLN A 22 -0.75 -12.08 -11.80
N LYS A 23 -0.82 -10.98 -11.05
CA LYS A 23 -2.04 -10.20 -10.85
C LYS A 23 -1.78 -8.70 -10.70
N SER A 24 -2.81 -7.92 -10.98
CA SER A 24 -2.87 -6.48 -10.76
C SER A 24 -4.09 -6.12 -9.94
N PHE A 25 -3.89 -5.22 -8.99
CA PHE A 25 -4.92 -4.69 -8.11
C PHE A 25 -4.95 -3.18 -8.24
N LYS A 26 -6.14 -2.59 -8.12
CA LYS A 26 -6.19 -1.16 -7.80
C LYS A 26 -5.59 -0.96 -6.41
N ILE A 27 -4.89 0.15 -6.22
CA ILE A 27 -4.36 0.54 -4.92
C ILE A 27 -4.79 1.97 -4.59
N ASN A 28 -5.13 2.18 -3.32
CA ASN A 28 -5.35 3.50 -2.74
C ASN A 28 -4.60 3.58 -1.40
N ILE A 29 -3.86 4.66 -1.19
CA ILE A 29 -3.16 4.99 0.06
C ILE A 29 -3.71 6.33 0.53
N GLN A 30 -4.33 6.33 1.71
CA GLN A 30 -5.02 7.51 2.24
C GLN A 30 -4.86 7.62 3.75
N GLU A 31 -5.20 8.79 4.28
CA GLU A 31 -5.26 9.00 5.72
C GLU A 31 -6.40 8.17 6.32
N GLY A 32 -6.18 7.62 7.51
CA GLY A 32 -7.22 6.96 8.29
C GLY A 32 -6.99 7.12 9.79
N SER A 33 -8.07 6.97 10.58
CA SER A 33 -8.00 6.99 12.04
C SER A 33 -7.24 5.80 12.64
N GLU A 34 -7.11 4.71 11.87
CA GLU A 34 -6.38 3.50 12.23
C GLU A 34 -5.45 3.12 11.09
N ILE A 35 -4.22 2.72 11.44
CA ILE A 35 -3.25 2.19 10.47
C ILE A 35 -3.60 0.73 10.15
N HIS A 36 -4.07 0.48 8.93
CA HIS A 36 -4.46 -0.84 8.49
C HIS A 36 -4.46 -0.95 6.96
N MET A 37 -4.47 -2.19 6.47
CA MET A 37 -4.56 -2.50 5.06
C MET A 37 -5.74 -3.43 4.81
N VAL A 38 -6.62 -3.05 3.90
CA VAL A 38 -7.59 -3.97 3.31
C VAL A 38 -6.94 -4.65 2.11
N ILE A 39 -6.97 -5.98 2.12
CA ILE A 39 -6.43 -6.79 1.04
C ILE A 39 -7.52 -7.68 0.42
N PRO A 40 -7.52 -7.84 -0.91
CA PRO A 40 -8.28 -8.87 -1.60
C PRO A 40 -8.03 -10.25 -0.98
N GLU A 41 -9.07 -11.04 -0.75
CA GLU A 41 -8.95 -12.40 -0.18
C GLU A 41 -8.01 -13.33 -0.98
N GLU A 42 -7.89 -13.07 -2.28
CA GLU A 42 -6.98 -13.79 -3.17
C GLU A 42 -5.49 -13.53 -2.91
N LEU A 43 -5.15 -12.47 -2.15
CA LEU A 43 -3.79 -12.26 -1.67
C LEU A 43 -3.54 -13.15 -0.45
N GLN A 44 -2.62 -14.11 -0.61
CA GLN A 44 -2.25 -15.08 0.41
C GLN A 44 -1.37 -14.47 1.52
N VAL A 45 -1.94 -13.57 2.33
CA VAL A 45 -1.30 -13.05 3.55
C VAL A 45 -1.82 -13.83 4.75
N ASN A 46 -0.98 -14.62 5.43
CA ASN A 46 -1.44 -15.53 6.49
C ASN A 46 -1.45 -14.90 7.89
N SER A 47 -1.02 -13.65 8.03
CA SER A 47 -0.99 -12.91 9.29
C SER A 47 -2.11 -11.87 9.38
N LYS A 48 -2.53 -11.54 10.60
CA LYS A 48 -3.43 -10.41 10.90
C LYS A 48 -2.69 -9.08 11.04
N GLU A 49 -1.37 -9.13 11.19
CA GLU A 49 -0.49 -7.97 11.34
C GLU A 49 0.78 -8.16 10.52
N GLY A 50 1.40 -7.08 10.12
CA GLY A 50 2.68 -7.14 9.43
C GLY A 50 3.19 -5.77 9.05
N SER A 51 4.14 -5.78 8.11
CA SER A 51 4.85 -4.57 7.70
C SER A 51 4.75 -4.37 6.20
N ILE A 52 4.61 -3.13 5.79
CA ILE A 52 4.84 -2.71 4.41
C ILE A 52 6.12 -1.91 4.34
N PHE A 53 6.97 -2.21 3.36
CA PHE A 53 8.11 -1.40 2.98
C PHE A 53 7.83 -0.82 1.60
N PHE A 54 7.70 0.50 1.52
CA PHE A 54 7.56 1.22 0.26
C PHE A 54 8.93 1.70 -0.19
N THR A 55 9.33 1.33 -1.41
CA THR A 55 10.53 1.86 -2.05
C THR A 55 10.13 2.98 -3.01
N THR A 56 10.72 4.15 -2.81
CA THR A 56 10.49 5.36 -3.62
C THR A 56 11.40 5.40 -4.85
N GLU A 57 11.11 6.30 -5.80
CA GLU A 57 11.96 6.47 -6.98
C GLU A 57 13.36 6.99 -6.60
N ALA A 58 13.47 7.81 -5.55
CA ALA A 58 14.76 8.25 -5.03
C ALA A 58 15.55 7.16 -4.27
N GLY A 59 14.99 5.95 -4.13
CA GLY A 59 15.70 4.78 -3.62
C GLY A 59 15.79 4.68 -2.09
N TYR A 60 14.95 5.40 -1.35
CA TYR A 60 14.80 5.20 0.09
C TYR A 60 13.47 4.51 0.43
N ASP A 61 13.47 3.84 1.59
CA ASP A 61 12.33 3.05 2.05
C ASP A 61 11.52 3.78 3.13
N ILE A 62 10.20 3.66 3.05
CA ILE A 62 9.25 4.07 4.08
C ILE A 62 8.59 2.80 4.62
N SER A 63 8.72 2.53 5.93
CA SER A 63 8.12 1.37 6.57
C SER A 63 6.84 1.72 7.33
N LEU A 64 5.87 0.83 7.26
CA LEU A 64 4.57 0.96 7.92
C LEU A 64 4.20 -0.35 8.60
N GLN A 65 4.00 -0.32 9.93
CA GLN A 65 3.43 -1.44 10.68
C GLN A 65 1.91 -1.32 10.68
N LEU A 66 1.20 -2.40 10.36
CA LEU A 66 -0.24 -2.34 10.19
C LEU A 66 -0.95 -3.67 10.44
N SER A 67 -2.26 -3.59 10.63
CA SER A 67 -3.14 -4.76 10.63
C SER A 67 -3.72 -5.05 9.24
N PHE A 68 -3.80 -6.32 8.87
CA PHE A 68 -4.43 -6.78 7.63
C PHE A 68 -5.90 -7.12 7.85
N LYS A 69 -6.77 -6.56 7.02
CA LYS A 69 -8.19 -6.91 6.93
C LYS A 69 -8.44 -7.55 5.56
N LYS A 70 -8.74 -8.84 5.55
CA LYS A 70 -9.13 -9.55 4.33
C LYS A 70 -10.60 -9.31 4.03
N LEU A 71 -10.90 -8.83 2.84
CA LEU A 71 -12.27 -8.61 2.37
C LEU A 71 -12.40 -9.05 0.91
N GLU A 72 -13.62 -9.40 0.51
CA GLU A 72 -13.96 -9.64 -0.89
C GLU A 72 -13.95 -8.29 -1.66
N THR A 73 -12.78 -7.93 -2.20
CA THR A 73 -12.55 -6.69 -2.95
C THR A 73 -11.53 -6.91 -4.07
N ASP A 74 -11.60 -6.09 -5.12
CA ASP A 74 -10.63 -6.02 -6.21
C ASP A 74 -9.51 -4.98 -5.95
N MET A 75 -9.52 -4.37 -4.78
CA MET A 75 -8.66 -3.22 -4.43
C MET A 75 -7.86 -3.47 -3.15
N ILE A 76 -6.62 -3.01 -3.17
CA ILE A 76 -5.78 -2.81 -1.99
C ILE A 76 -6.07 -1.41 -1.43
N LEU A 77 -6.51 -1.32 -0.19
CA LEU A 77 -6.67 -0.04 0.52
C LEU A 77 -5.64 0.03 1.65
N ILE A 78 -4.86 1.09 1.71
CA ILE A 78 -3.88 1.33 2.77
C ILE A 78 -4.29 2.62 3.50
N TYR A 79 -4.57 2.47 4.79
CA TYR A 79 -4.83 3.58 5.69
C TYR A 79 -3.58 3.81 6.55
N THR A 80 -3.09 5.04 6.54
CA THR A 80 -1.88 5.44 7.26
C THR A 80 -2.08 6.78 7.96
N ASP A 81 -1.15 7.18 8.83
CA ASP A 81 -1.11 8.53 9.37
C ASP A 81 -0.75 9.57 8.29
N ILE A 82 -1.11 10.83 8.56
CA ILE A 82 -0.88 11.95 7.64
C ILE A 82 0.61 12.18 7.34
N ASP A 83 1.49 11.98 8.31
CA ASP A 83 2.93 12.21 8.15
C ASP A 83 3.53 11.22 7.14
N THR A 84 3.14 9.96 7.21
CA THR A 84 3.53 8.91 6.28
C THR A 84 2.93 9.12 4.90
N LEU A 85 1.66 9.50 4.83
CA LEU A 85 1.02 9.86 3.55
C LEU A 85 1.74 11.02 2.88
N MET A 86 2.10 12.07 3.63
CA MET A 86 2.85 13.22 3.11
C MET A 86 4.24 12.83 2.61
N LYS A 87 4.94 11.91 3.31
CA LYS A 87 6.23 11.38 2.84
C LYS A 87 6.08 10.64 1.51
N LEU A 88 5.09 9.75 1.40
CA LEU A 88 4.80 9.01 0.17
C LEU A 88 4.32 9.94 -0.95
N ALA A 89 3.61 11.02 -0.64
CA ALA A 89 3.13 11.97 -1.65
C ALA A 89 4.25 12.87 -2.19
N LYS A 90 5.30 13.11 -1.38
CA LYS A 90 6.47 13.88 -1.80
C LYS A 90 7.33 13.11 -2.80
N ASP A 91 7.39 11.79 -2.67
CA ASP A 91 8.13 10.91 -3.54
C ASP A 91 7.37 9.59 -3.68
N LEU A 92 6.71 9.45 -4.82
CA LEU A 92 5.73 8.38 -5.02
C LEU A 92 6.42 7.01 -4.98
N PRO A 93 5.84 6.04 -4.25
CA PRO A 93 6.43 4.73 -4.14
C PRO A 93 6.28 3.98 -5.47
N ILE A 94 7.37 3.36 -5.93
CA ILE A 94 7.41 2.55 -7.16
C ILE A 94 7.31 1.05 -6.88
N GLN A 95 7.47 0.65 -5.61
CA GLN A 95 7.36 -0.72 -5.18
C GLN A 95 6.88 -0.78 -3.73
N MET A 96 6.17 -1.85 -3.39
CA MET A 96 5.88 -2.22 -2.01
C MET A 96 6.23 -3.68 -1.75
N GLU A 97 6.80 -3.94 -0.57
CA GLU A 97 7.01 -5.27 -0.03
C GLU A 97 6.16 -5.46 1.23
N ILE A 98 5.29 -6.48 1.22
CA ILE A 98 4.44 -6.88 2.34
C ILE A 98 5.10 -8.06 3.07
N LYS A 99 5.38 -7.92 4.37
CA LYS A 99 5.93 -8.95 5.24
C LYS A 99 4.95 -9.33 6.35
#